data_AF-A0AAW8DHQ0-F1
#
_entry.id   AF-A0AAW8DHQ0-F1
#
_cell.length_a   1.000
_cell.length_b   1.000
_cell.length_c   1.000
_cell.angle_alpha   90.00
_cell.angle_beta   90.00
_cell.angle_gamma   90.00
#
_symmetry.space_group_name_H-M   'P 1'
#
loop_
_entity.id
_entity.type
_entity.pdbx_description
1 polymer ?
#
loop_
_entity_poly.entity_id
_entity_poly.type
_entity_poly.pdbx_seq_one_letter_code
_entity_poly.pdbx_strand_id
1 'polypeptide(L)' 'MSEQVDVELPVSGKTAAARILAERFPQIVDFDAAGMTTEEIHYFLGESAGVAFFQFRALERAR' A
#
# COMPACT_ATOMS: atom_id res chain seq x y z
N MET A 1 9.00 1.92 -27.84
CA MET A 1 9.71 1.43 -26.65
C MET A 1 9.00 2.02 -25.45
N SER A 2 8.22 1.21 -24.74
CA SER A 2 7.68 1.61 -23.44
C SER A 2 8.66 1.13 -22.40
N GLU A 3 9.45 2.06 -21.86
CA GLU A 3 10.38 1.81 -20.77
C GLU A 3 9.53 1.47 -19.54
N GLN A 4 9.46 0.19 -19.20
CA GLN A 4 8.85 -0.24 -17.94
C GLN A 4 9.81 0.23 -16.84
N VAL A 5 9.44 1.31 -16.16
CA VAL A 5 10.14 1.74 -14.95
C VAL A 5 9.81 0.68 -13.90
N ASP A 6 10.74 -0.26 -13.71
CA ASP A 6 10.71 -1.20 -12.59
C ASP A 6 10.97 -0.36 -11.33
N VAL A 7 9.90 0.17 -10.76
CA VAL A 7 9.94 0.80 -9.44
C VAL A 7 10.20 -0.35 -8.49
N GLU A 8 11.46 -0.55 -8.11
CA GLU A 8 11.84 -1.51 -7.09
C GLU A 8 11.22 -1.05 -5.76
N LEU A 9 9.98 -1.49 -5.51
CA LEU A 9 9.25 -1.14 -4.30
C LEU A 9 10.02 -1.70 -3.10
N PRO A 10 10.14 -0.97 -1.98
CA PRO A 10 10.86 -1.40 -0.79
C PRO A 10 10.07 -2.47 -0.02
N VAL A 11 9.78 -3.59 -0.68
CA VAL A 11 8.99 -4.71 -0.16
C VAL A 11 9.86 -5.93 0.17
N SER A 12 11.18 -5.78 0.06
CA SER A 12 12.16 -6.80 0.45
C SER A 12 12.00 -7.12 1.95
N GLY A 13 11.50 -8.31 2.26
CA GLY A 13 11.16 -8.75 3.62
C GLY A 13 9.67 -8.75 3.97
N LYS A 14 8.79 -8.25 3.09
CA LYS A 14 7.32 -8.34 3.26
C LYS A 14 6.80 -9.71 2.82
N THR A 15 5.66 -10.12 3.39
CA THR A 15 4.92 -11.33 2.97
C THR A 15 4.51 -11.23 1.50
N ALA A 16 4.29 -12.38 0.85
CA ALA A 16 3.83 -12.39 -0.55
C ALA A 16 2.54 -11.58 -0.74
N ALA A 17 1.60 -11.67 0.20
CA ALA A 17 0.36 -10.89 0.19
C ALA A 17 0.61 -9.37 0.24
N ALA A 18 1.54 -8.92 1.09
CA ALA A 18 1.87 -7.50 1.17
C ALA A 18 2.56 -6.97 -0.10
N ARG A 19 3.36 -7.81 -0.79
CA ARG A 19 3.95 -7.45 -2.09
C ARG A 19 2.89 -7.24 -3.17
N ILE A 20 1.94 -8.17 -3.28
CA ILE A 20 0.84 -8.07 -4.25
C ILE A 20 0.03 -6.78 -4.04
N LEU A 21 -0.24 -6.41 -2.80
CA LEU A 21 -0.96 -5.16 -2.49
C LEU A 21 -0.14 -3.92 -2.88
N ALA A 22 1.16 -3.90 -2.59
CA ALA A 22 2.05 -2.80 -2.97
C ALA A 22 2.23 -2.68 -4.49
N GLU A 23 2.30 -3.78 -5.22
CA GLU A 23 2.36 -3.77 -6.68
C GLU A 23 1.06 -3.25 -7.30
N ARG A 24 -0.10 -3.63 -6.73
CA ARG A 24 -1.41 -3.24 -7.25
C ARG A 24 -1.81 -1.81 -6.88
N PHE A 25 -1.40 -1.36 -5.70
CA PHE A 25 -1.71 -0.05 -5.15
C PHE A 25 -0.42 0.60 -4.59
N PRO A 26 0.52 1.02 -5.45
CA PRO A 26 1.83 1.50 -5.01
C PRO A 26 1.74 2.71 -4.07
N GLN A 27 0.68 3.53 -4.20
CA GLN A 27 0.45 4.68 -3.34
C GLN A 27 0.29 4.33 -1.85
N ILE A 28 -0.04 3.08 -1.50
CA ILE A 28 -0.25 2.70 -0.08
C ILE A 28 1.06 2.53 0.69
N VAL A 29 2.19 2.36 -0.01
CA VAL A 29 3.49 2.07 0.62
C VAL A 29 4.02 3.29 1.37
N ASP A 30 3.88 4.47 0.77
CA ASP A 30 4.38 5.75 1.30
C ASP A 30 3.27 6.66 1.84
N PHE A 31 2.04 6.15 1.98
CA PHE A 31 0.92 6.93 2.47
C PHE A 31 1.01 7.15 3.99
N ASP A 32 1.15 8.40 4.40
CA ASP A 32 1.11 8.80 5.80
C ASP A 32 -0.34 9.02 6.26
N ALA A 33 -0.80 8.15 7.15
CA ALA A 33 -2.13 8.19 7.75
C ALA A 33 -2.14 8.73 9.20
N ALA A 34 -1.02 9.31 9.67
CA ALA A 34 -0.94 9.81 11.04
C ALA A 34 -1.98 10.89 11.32
N GLY A 35 -2.83 10.66 12.33
CA GLY A 35 -3.89 11.59 12.71
C GLY A 35 -5.12 11.60 11.80
N MET A 36 -5.18 10.73 10.78
CA MET A 36 -6.35 10.62 9.89
C MET A 36 -7.37 9.60 10.42
N THR A 37 -8.64 9.85 10.14
CA THR A 37 -9.72 8.88 10.32
C THR A 37 -9.75 7.87 9.17
N THR A 38 -10.47 6.76 9.37
CA THR A 38 -10.68 5.74 8.34
C THR A 38 -11.34 6.34 7.09
N GLU A 39 -12.32 7.21 7.29
CA GLU A 39 -13.05 7.90 6.23
C GLU A 39 -12.13 8.82 5.41
N GLU A 40 -11.24 9.56 6.07
CA GLU A 40 -10.25 10.42 5.41
C GLU A 40 -9.28 9.60 4.57
N ILE A 41 -8.81 8.46 5.09
CA ILE A 41 -7.93 7.55 4.35
C ILE A 41 -8.63 7.03 3.08
N HIS A 42 -9.90 6.61 3.17
CA HIS A 42 -10.68 6.19 2.00
C HIS A 42 -10.95 7.35 1.03
N TYR A 43 -11.14 8.56 1.54
CA TYR A 43 -11.31 9.75 0.71
C TYR A 43 -10.05 10.04 -0.12
N PHE A 44 -8.86 10.00 0.50
CA PHE A 44 -7.60 10.31 -0.18
C PHE A 44 -7.09 9.19 -1.10
N LEU A 45 -7.21 7.93 -0.68
CA LEU A 45 -6.73 6.79 -1.47
C LEU A 45 -7.77 6.28 -2.48
N GLY A 46 -9.05 6.60 -2.25
CA GLY A 46 -10.17 5.91 -2.89
C GLY A 46 -10.52 4.60 -2.20
N GLU A 47 -11.74 4.10 -2.41
CA GLU A 47 -12.28 2.95 -1.69
C GLU A 47 -11.37 1.70 -1.75
N SER A 48 -11.00 1.26 -2.97
CA SER A 48 -10.19 0.04 -3.16
C SER A 48 -8.78 0.15 -2.57
N ALA A 49 -8.09 1.28 -2.76
CA ALA A 49 -6.75 1.46 -2.24
C ALA A 49 -6.75 1.72 -0.73
N GLY A 50 -7.80 2.35 -0.18
CA GLY A 50 -8.00 2.49 1.26
C GLY A 50 -8.14 1.12 1.94
N VAL A 51 -8.94 0.20 1.37
CA VAL A 51 -9.02 -1.18 1.87
C VAL A 51 -7.64 -1.87 1.79
N ALA A 52 -6.95 -1.74 0.67
CA ALA A 52 -5.62 -2.32 0.48
C ALA A 52 -4.59 -1.79 1.49
N PHE A 53 -4.64 -0.49 1.82
CA PHE A 53 -3.79 0.13 2.83
C PHE A 53 -3.97 -0.52 4.21
N PHE A 54 -5.19 -0.73 4.68
CA PHE A 54 -5.42 -1.39 5.97
C PHE A 54 -4.94 -2.84 5.97
N GLN A 55 -5.16 -3.58 4.89
CA GLN A 55 -4.66 -4.95 4.73
C GLN A 55 -3.13 -4.99 4.74
N PHE A 56 -2.48 -4.06 4.03
CA PHE A 56 -1.03 -3.93 4.01
C PHE A 56 -0.47 -3.65 5.41
N ARG A 57 -1.04 -2.69 6.15
CA ARG A 57 -0.64 -2.35 7.52
C ARG A 57 -0.84 -3.50 8.51
N ALA A 58 -1.92 -4.28 8.35
CA ALA A 58 -2.16 -5.47 9.17
C ALA A 58 -1.09 -6.54 8.92
N LEU A 59 -0.70 -6.76 7.65
CA LEU A 59 0.35 -7.69 7.27
C LEU A 59 1.74 -7.24 7.75
N GLU A 60 2.01 -5.93 7.80
CA GLU A 60 3.26 -5.40 8.35
C GLU A 60 3.40 -5.62 9.86
N ARG A 61 2.30 -5.54 10.62
CA ARG A 61 2.29 -5.72 12.07
C ARG A 61 2.36 -7.18 12.53
N ALA A 62 2.10 -8.13 11.63
CA ALA A 62 2.10 -9.56 11.93
C ALA A 62 3.49 -10.21 11.84
N ARG A 63 4.56 -9.42 11.72
CA ARG A 63 5.95 -9.84 11.56
C ARG A 63 6.75 -9.50 12.81
#